data_AF-A0A3Q7Y7D0-F1
#
_entry.id   AF-A0A3Q7Y7D0-F1
#
_cell.length_a   1.000
_cell.length_b   1.000
_cell.length_c   1.000
_cell.angle_alpha   90.00
_cell.angle_beta   90.00
_cell.angle_gamma   90.00
#
_symmetry.space_group_name_H-M   'P 1'
#
loop_
_entity.id
_entity.type
_entity.pdbx_description
1 polymer ?
#
loop_
_entity_poly.entity_id
_entity_poly.type
_entity_poly.pdbx_seq_one_letter_code
_entity_poly.pdbx_strand_id
1 'polypeptide(L)'
;MSRVDVSASKNIIDSTEKFTTNQVFSSREVVFEWAKTIGRQNGILIVTIRSDKANGIRRRKDKLILGCKRGGRYKSESKSSVTCSHKENCPFTLRCVPLSVSEGWKISVRCGTHNHELLDTVTGHSNLGRLNEEERKFFNDITKFKFAPRFILNALKVRNETNVTIPSQIYKARSTYRSSLRGSYTETHMNYLIL
;
A
#
# COMPACT_ATOMS: atom_id res chain seq x y z
N MET A 1 -4.13 -36.69 30.89
CA MET A 1 -4.26 -36.65 29.42
C MET A 1 -3.66 -35.34 28.92
N SER A 2 -2.59 -35.40 28.15
CA SER A 2 -1.96 -34.23 27.53
C SER A 2 -2.90 -33.62 26.47
N ARG A 3 -2.98 -32.28 26.42
CA ARG A 3 -3.58 -31.60 25.28
C ARG A 3 -2.66 -31.79 24.08
N VAL A 4 -3.16 -32.41 23.02
CA VAL A 4 -2.48 -32.43 21.73
C VAL A 4 -2.61 -31.04 21.15
N ASP A 5 -1.50 -30.31 21.05
CA ASP A 5 -1.44 -29.10 20.25
C ASP A 5 -1.62 -29.50 18.78
N VAL A 6 -2.86 -29.39 18.29
CA VAL A 6 -3.16 -29.52 16.87
C VAL A 6 -2.54 -28.31 16.18
N SER A 7 -1.34 -28.50 15.65
CA SER A 7 -0.64 -27.48 14.86
C SER A 7 -1.47 -27.21 13.60
N ALA A 8 -2.22 -26.11 13.64
CA ALA A 8 -3.00 -25.65 12.50
C ALA A 8 -2.08 -25.56 11.27
N SER A 9 -2.36 -26.37 10.26
CA SER A 9 -1.64 -26.38 9.00
C SER A 9 -1.78 -25.00 8.37
N LYS A 10 -0.74 -24.18 8.44
CA LYS A 10 -0.73 -22.86 7.79
C LYS A 10 -0.93 -23.10 6.30
N ASN A 11 -2.07 -22.68 5.75
CA ASN A 11 -2.32 -22.77 4.32
C ASN A 11 -1.20 -22.05 3.57
N ILE A 12 -0.39 -22.83 2.84
CA ILE A 12 0.68 -22.30 2.00
C ILE A 12 0.07 -22.07 0.62
N ILE A 13 -0.06 -20.80 0.24
CA ILE A 13 -0.60 -20.41 -1.07
C ILE A 13 0.57 -20.03 -1.96
N ASP A 14 0.81 -20.75 -3.06
CA ASP A 14 1.79 -20.34 -4.06
C ASP A 14 1.15 -19.41 -5.11
N SER A 15 1.86 -18.33 -5.43
CA SER A 15 1.48 -17.33 -6.43
C SER A 15 2.58 -17.11 -7.47
N THR A 16 3.62 -17.96 -7.50
CA THR A 16 4.79 -17.86 -8.39
C THR A 16 4.40 -17.59 -9.83
N GLU A 17 3.50 -18.39 -10.40
CA GLU A 17 3.04 -18.26 -11.80
C GLU A 17 2.49 -16.87 -12.13
N LYS A 18 1.77 -16.23 -11.20
CA LYS A 18 1.18 -14.90 -11.41
C LYS A 18 2.24 -13.82 -11.64
N PHE A 19 3.44 -14.00 -11.08
CA PHE A 19 4.56 -13.05 -11.18
C PHE A 19 5.68 -13.53 -12.12
N THR A 20 5.54 -14.71 -12.73
CA THR A 20 6.47 -15.20 -13.76
C THR A 20 6.18 -14.50 -15.08
N THR A 21 7.14 -13.75 -15.60
CA THR A 21 7.04 -13.08 -16.90
C THR A 21 8.39 -12.99 -17.59
N ASN A 22 8.37 -13.05 -18.92
CA ASN A 22 9.53 -12.76 -19.77
C ASN A 22 9.58 -11.28 -20.18
N GLN A 23 8.61 -10.46 -19.76
CA GLN A 23 8.56 -9.03 -20.05
C GLN A 23 9.76 -8.30 -19.45
N VAL A 24 10.30 -7.39 -20.26
CA VAL A 24 11.29 -6.37 -19.85
C VAL A 24 10.56 -5.04 -19.70
N PHE A 25 10.83 -4.33 -18.62
CA PHE A 25 10.16 -3.07 -18.27
C PHE A 25 11.11 -1.89 -18.50
N SER A 26 10.62 -0.82 -19.12
CA SER A 26 11.45 0.35 -19.46
C SER A 26 12.07 1.05 -18.23
N SER A 27 11.38 1.06 -17.09
CA SER A 27 11.90 1.63 -15.85
C SER A 27 11.57 0.81 -14.60
N ARG A 28 12.27 1.16 -13.52
CA ARG A 28 12.08 0.68 -12.16
C ARG A 28 10.65 0.91 -11.65
N GLU A 29 10.06 2.05 -12.00
CA GLU A 29 8.72 2.47 -11.61
C GLU A 29 7.68 1.65 -12.36
N VAL A 30 7.92 1.38 -13.66
CA VAL A 30 7.05 0.54 -14.49
C VAL A 30 6.98 -0.91 -13.97
N VAL A 31 8.12 -1.53 -13.65
CA VAL A 31 8.13 -2.89 -13.05
C VAL A 31 7.47 -2.91 -11.65
N PHE A 32 7.55 -1.81 -10.89
CA PHE A 32 6.91 -1.70 -9.59
C PHE A 32 5.39 -1.58 -9.69
N GLU A 33 4.87 -0.75 -10.59
CA GLU A 33 3.41 -0.65 -10.82
C GLU A 33 2.84 -1.93 -11.44
N TRP A 34 3.55 -2.58 -12.36
CA TRP A 34 3.16 -3.91 -12.86
C TRP A 34 3.01 -4.91 -11.71
N ALA A 35 4.01 -5.04 -10.85
CA ALA A 35 3.98 -5.95 -9.72
C ALA A 35 2.83 -5.63 -8.74
N LYS A 36 2.55 -4.34 -8.47
CA LYS A 36 1.38 -3.96 -7.65
C LYS A 36 0.06 -4.30 -8.33
N THR A 37 -0.06 -4.16 -9.64
CA THR A 37 -1.29 -4.44 -10.39
C THR A 37 -1.61 -5.92 -10.38
N ILE A 38 -0.64 -6.77 -10.72
CA ILE A 38 -0.75 -8.23 -10.56
C ILE A 38 -1.07 -8.62 -9.12
N GLY A 39 -0.39 -7.99 -8.14
CA GLY A 39 -0.66 -8.21 -6.72
C GLY A 39 -2.11 -7.90 -6.35
N ARG A 40 -2.62 -6.71 -6.72
CA ARG A 40 -4.02 -6.31 -6.46
C ARG A 40 -5.02 -7.30 -7.07
N GLN A 41 -4.79 -7.75 -8.30
CA GLN A 41 -5.65 -8.72 -8.99
C GLN A 41 -5.69 -10.09 -8.30
N ASN A 42 -4.66 -10.44 -7.53
CA ASN A 42 -4.53 -11.72 -6.83
C ASN A 42 -4.57 -11.57 -5.30
N GLY A 43 -5.16 -10.50 -4.76
CA GLY A 43 -5.31 -10.32 -3.30
C GLY A 43 -4.02 -10.03 -2.52
N ILE A 44 -2.90 -9.76 -3.19
CA ILE A 44 -1.56 -9.58 -2.62
C ILE A 44 -1.18 -8.09 -2.57
N LEU A 45 -0.95 -7.57 -1.37
CA LEU A 45 -0.45 -6.20 -1.18
C LEU A 45 1.08 -6.14 -1.28
N ILE A 46 1.58 -5.73 -2.45
CA ILE A 46 3.01 -5.56 -2.72
C ILE A 46 3.57 -4.28 -2.08
N VAL A 47 4.70 -4.40 -1.38
CA VAL A 47 5.47 -3.30 -0.77
C VAL A 47 6.96 -3.41 -1.11
N THR A 48 7.67 -2.28 -1.08
CA THR A 48 9.14 -2.25 -1.19
C THR A 48 9.76 -2.69 0.13
N ILE A 49 10.49 -3.81 0.11
CA ILE A 49 11.28 -4.29 1.26
C ILE A 49 12.67 -3.64 1.26
N ARG A 50 13.30 -3.55 0.09
CA ARG A 50 14.64 -2.96 -0.07
C ARG A 50 14.77 -2.28 -1.41
N SER A 51 15.46 -1.15 -1.41
CA SER A 51 15.84 -0.43 -2.61
C SER A 51 17.29 0.00 -2.48
N ASP A 52 18.15 -0.51 -3.35
CA ASP A 52 19.53 -0.05 -3.49
C ASP A 52 19.69 0.63 -4.86
N LYS A 53 20.35 1.79 -4.88
CA LYS A 53 20.83 2.47 -6.09
C LYS A 53 22.36 2.37 -6.15
N ALA A 54 22.92 2.29 -7.34
CA ALA A 54 24.34 2.43 -7.61
C ALA A 54 24.78 3.86 -7.31
N ASN A 55 25.86 4.00 -6.54
CA ASN A 55 26.37 5.27 -6.04
C ASN A 55 27.89 5.37 -6.21
N GLY A 56 28.41 4.88 -7.34
CA GLY A 56 29.85 4.79 -7.61
C GLY A 56 30.61 3.72 -6.82
N ILE A 57 30.07 3.23 -5.70
CA ILE A 57 30.73 2.21 -4.87
C ILE A 57 30.79 0.87 -5.62
N ARG A 58 32.03 0.38 -5.85
CA ARG A 58 32.32 -0.90 -6.50
C ARG A 58 31.48 -2.04 -5.88
N ARG A 59 30.81 -2.81 -6.73
CA ARG A 59 29.85 -3.91 -6.41
C ARG A 59 28.42 -3.50 -5.99
N ARG A 60 28.09 -2.23 -5.72
CA ARG A 60 26.70 -1.85 -5.37
C ARG A 60 25.85 -1.64 -6.63
N LYS A 61 25.22 -2.73 -7.10
CA LYS A 61 24.29 -2.70 -8.24
C LYS A 61 22.89 -2.24 -7.82
N ASP A 62 22.20 -1.55 -8.74
CA ASP A 62 20.78 -1.26 -8.68
C ASP A 62 19.95 -2.54 -8.44
N LYS A 63 19.05 -2.49 -7.46
CA LYS A 63 18.06 -3.55 -7.22
C LYS A 63 16.86 -3.04 -6.44
N LEU A 64 15.71 -3.62 -6.75
CA LEU A 64 14.46 -3.44 -6.05
C LEU A 64 14.00 -4.80 -5.52
N ILE A 65 13.83 -4.93 -4.21
CA ILE A 65 13.25 -6.11 -3.58
C ILE A 65 11.85 -5.73 -3.10
N LEU A 66 10.86 -6.42 -3.64
CA LEU A 66 9.46 -6.30 -3.27
C LEU A 66 9.04 -7.53 -2.47
N GLY A 67 7.94 -7.42 -1.72
CA GLY A 67 7.30 -8.57 -1.10
C GLY A 67 5.94 -8.21 -0.51
N CYS A 68 5.35 -9.13 0.27
CA CYS A 68 4.03 -8.94 0.85
C CYS A 68 4.06 -7.89 1.98
N LYS A 69 2.98 -7.09 2.11
CA LYS A 69 2.76 -6.15 3.23
C LYS A 69 2.79 -6.84 4.60
N ARG A 70 2.35 -8.12 4.68
CA ARG A 70 2.45 -8.97 5.87
C ARG A 70 3.85 -9.58 6.08
N GLY A 71 4.85 -9.16 5.30
CA GLY A 71 6.22 -9.66 5.34
C GLY A 71 7.09 -9.09 6.47
N GLY A 72 8.08 -9.90 6.87
CA GLY A 72 9.01 -9.58 7.96
C GLY A 72 8.35 -9.49 9.33
N ARG A 73 9.05 -8.89 10.30
CA ARG A 73 8.59 -8.69 11.68
C ARG A 73 8.54 -7.21 12.07
N TYR A 74 7.94 -6.90 13.21
CA TYR A 74 8.13 -5.60 13.87
C TYR A 74 9.48 -5.58 14.60
N LYS A 75 10.08 -4.39 14.75
CA LYS A 75 11.37 -4.22 15.45
C LYS A 75 11.22 -4.09 16.98
N SER A 76 10.01 -3.82 17.45
CA SER A 76 9.66 -3.62 18.86
C SER A 76 8.50 -4.53 19.22
N GLU A 77 8.53 -5.08 20.44
CA GLU A 77 7.45 -5.85 21.06
C GLU A 77 6.36 -4.93 21.66
N SER A 78 6.20 -3.75 21.06
CA SER A 78 5.09 -2.86 21.36
C SER A 78 3.78 -3.59 21.04
N LYS A 79 2.99 -3.89 22.08
CA LYS A 79 1.68 -4.55 22.00
C LYS A 79 0.92 -4.08 20.76
N SER A 80 0.67 -4.99 19.83
CA SER A 80 -0.06 -4.67 18.59
C SER A 80 -1.42 -4.10 18.96
N SER A 81 -1.65 -2.81 18.70
CA SER A 81 -3.00 -2.29 18.75
C SER A 81 -3.83 -3.01 17.68
N VAL A 82 -5.15 -3.10 17.89
CA VAL A 82 -6.10 -3.67 16.91
C VAL A 82 -6.01 -2.96 15.54
N THR A 83 -5.41 -1.78 15.49
CA THR A 83 -5.17 -0.96 14.29
C THR A 83 -3.80 -1.18 13.61
N CYS A 84 -2.89 -1.99 14.16
CA CYS A 84 -1.61 -2.31 13.52
C CYS A 84 -1.77 -3.36 12.41
N SER A 85 -1.08 -3.17 11.29
CA SER A 85 -1.13 -4.09 10.15
C SER A 85 -0.31 -5.36 10.44
N HIS A 86 -1.00 -6.40 10.91
CA HIS A 86 -0.45 -7.71 11.24
C HIS A 86 0.61 -8.19 10.24
N LYS A 87 1.79 -8.54 10.78
CA LYS A 87 2.94 -9.05 10.04
C LYS A 87 3.14 -10.52 10.41
N GLU A 88 2.89 -11.38 9.44
CA GLU A 88 2.94 -12.84 9.59
C GLU A 88 4.30 -13.43 9.21
N ASN A 89 5.33 -12.59 9.04
CA ASN A 89 6.63 -12.95 8.48
C ASN A 89 6.49 -13.67 7.12
N CYS A 90 5.56 -13.20 6.28
CA CYS A 90 5.29 -13.78 4.97
C CYS A 90 6.57 -13.84 4.10
N PRO A 91 6.93 -15.01 3.53
CA PRO A 91 8.18 -15.20 2.80
C PRO A 91 8.12 -14.69 1.35
N PHE A 92 6.93 -14.37 0.83
CA PHE A 92 6.73 -13.89 -0.53
C PHE A 92 7.65 -12.71 -0.85
N THR A 93 8.50 -12.90 -1.87
CA THR A 93 9.49 -11.91 -2.31
C THR A 93 9.72 -11.95 -3.81
N LEU A 94 9.86 -10.76 -4.40
CA LEU A 94 10.23 -10.55 -5.80
C LEU A 94 11.53 -9.73 -5.85
N ARG A 95 12.40 -10.03 -6.82
CA ARG A 95 13.61 -9.26 -7.10
C ARG A 95 13.51 -8.68 -8.51
N CYS A 96 13.53 -7.35 -8.59
CA CYS A 96 13.70 -6.61 -9.83
C CYS A 96 15.14 -6.11 -9.93
N VAL A 97 15.78 -6.28 -11.09
CA VAL A 97 17.13 -5.79 -11.40
C VAL A 97 17.14 -5.20 -12.81
N PRO A 98 17.97 -4.18 -13.08
CA PRO A 98 18.25 -3.79 -14.45
C PRO A 98 19.06 -4.90 -15.14
N LEU A 99 18.82 -5.08 -16.44
CA LEU A 99 19.61 -5.96 -17.30
C LEU A 99 20.93 -5.26 -17.67
N SER A 100 20.83 -4.05 -18.20
CA SER A 100 21.92 -3.10 -18.39
C SER A 100 21.42 -1.66 -18.14
N VAL A 101 22.23 -0.64 -18.47
CA VAL A 101 21.84 0.78 -18.31
C VAL A 101 20.71 1.17 -19.28
N SER A 102 20.63 0.52 -20.45
CA SER A 102 19.66 0.82 -21.51
C SER A 102 18.63 -0.29 -21.76
N GLU A 103 18.91 -1.54 -21.37
CA GLU A 103 18.02 -2.70 -21.59
C GLU A 103 16.86 -2.80 -20.58
N GLY A 104 16.66 -1.81 -19.72
CA GLY A 104 15.54 -1.79 -18.76
C GLY A 104 15.65 -2.84 -17.65
N TRP A 105 14.51 -3.21 -17.08
CA TRP A 105 14.37 -3.96 -15.83
C TRP A 105 13.68 -5.31 -16.04
N LYS A 106 14.22 -6.36 -15.39
CA LYS A 106 13.60 -7.69 -15.32
C LYS A 106 13.18 -8.00 -13.88
N ILE A 107 12.01 -8.60 -13.72
CA ILE A 107 11.53 -9.15 -12.44
C ILE A 107 11.77 -10.66 -12.37
N SER A 108 11.95 -11.17 -11.15
CA SER A 108 12.12 -12.59 -10.85
C SER A 108 11.48 -12.91 -9.51
N VAL A 109 10.77 -14.04 -9.42
CA VAL A 109 10.26 -14.56 -8.15
C VAL A 109 11.44 -15.09 -7.33
N ARG A 110 11.58 -14.64 -6.09
CA ARG A 110 12.53 -15.19 -5.10
C ARG A 110 11.86 -16.27 -4.26
N CYS A 111 10.60 -16.03 -3.90
CA CYS A 111 9.71 -16.95 -3.20
C CYS A 111 8.28 -16.51 -3.53
N GLY A 112 7.46 -17.40 -4.11
CA GLY A 112 6.07 -17.08 -4.47
C GLY A 112 5.04 -17.51 -3.44
N THR A 113 5.46 -18.16 -2.35
CA THR A 113 4.56 -18.69 -1.32
C THR A 113 4.17 -17.63 -0.28
N HIS A 114 2.92 -17.72 0.18
CA HIS A 114 2.37 -16.98 1.30
C HIS A 114 2.01 -17.96 2.41
N ASN A 115 2.19 -17.55 3.66
CA ASN A 115 1.87 -18.33 4.86
C ASN A 115 0.59 -17.84 5.57
N HIS A 116 -0.26 -17.13 4.82
CA HIS A 116 -1.51 -16.52 5.24
C HIS A 116 -2.47 -16.49 4.06
N GLU A 117 -3.76 -16.38 4.34
CA GLU A 117 -4.80 -16.17 3.33
C GLU A 117 -4.59 -14.85 2.57
N LEU A 118 -4.94 -14.86 1.28
CA LEU A 118 -4.94 -13.68 0.42
C LEU A 118 -6.23 -12.86 0.65
N LEU A 119 -6.28 -11.63 0.14
CA LEU A 119 -7.47 -10.78 0.30
C LEU A 119 -8.46 -11.03 -0.83
N ASP A 120 -9.66 -11.53 -0.53
CA ASP A 120 -10.75 -11.73 -1.52
C ASP A 120 -11.08 -10.45 -2.29
N THR A 121 -11.08 -9.31 -1.60
CA THR A 121 -11.20 -7.98 -2.21
C THR A 121 -10.25 -6.98 -1.56
N VAL A 122 -9.45 -6.30 -2.38
CA VAL A 122 -8.42 -5.34 -1.89
C VAL A 122 -9.02 -3.95 -1.57
N THR A 123 -10.36 -3.82 -1.63
CA THR A 123 -11.14 -2.59 -1.47
C THR A 123 -11.14 -2.02 -0.05
N GLY A 124 -10.81 -2.81 0.98
CA GLY A 124 -10.78 -2.33 2.38
C GLY A 124 -9.51 -1.60 2.83
N HIS A 125 -8.32 -2.01 2.34
CA HIS A 125 -7.04 -1.69 3.00
C HIS A 125 -5.85 -1.31 2.09
N SER A 126 -6.13 -0.97 0.84
CA SER A 126 -5.14 -0.45 -0.12
C SER A 126 -5.25 1.06 -0.32
N ASN A 127 -4.21 1.67 -0.90
CA ASN A 127 -4.22 3.08 -1.29
C ASN A 127 -5.17 3.38 -2.48
N LEU A 128 -5.96 2.42 -2.97
CA LEU A 128 -6.84 2.60 -4.15
C LEU A 128 -7.89 3.70 -3.96
N GLY A 129 -8.43 3.87 -2.75
CA GLY A 129 -9.35 4.99 -2.45
C GLY A 129 -8.66 6.26 -1.92
N ARG A 130 -7.32 6.32 -1.92
CA ARG A 130 -6.60 7.53 -1.50
C ARG A 130 -6.64 8.54 -2.64
N LEU A 131 -7.29 9.69 -2.39
CA LEU A 131 -7.35 10.80 -3.34
C LEU A 131 -5.97 11.07 -3.95
N ASN A 132 -5.90 11.01 -5.28
CA ASN A 132 -4.75 11.40 -6.09
C ASN A 132 -4.51 12.93 -5.98
N GLU A 133 -3.52 13.49 -6.68
CA GLU A 133 -3.17 14.91 -6.54
C GLU A 133 -4.27 15.87 -7.03
N GLU A 134 -4.95 15.54 -8.13
CA GLU A 134 -6.05 16.34 -8.67
C GLU A 134 -7.30 16.25 -7.78
N GLU A 135 -7.66 15.02 -7.38
CA GLU A 135 -8.73 14.74 -6.42
C GLU A 135 -8.45 15.39 -5.06
N ARG A 136 -7.18 15.48 -4.65
CA ARG A 136 -6.74 16.18 -3.43
C ARG A 136 -6.97 17.69 -3.53
N LYS A 137 -6.60 18.29 -4.66
CA LYS A 137 -6.79 19.73 -4.90
C LYS A 137 -8.28 20.08 -4.86
N PHE A 138 -9.09 19.37 -5.65
CA PHE A 138 -10.55 19.50 -5.67
C PHE A 138 -11.19 19.27 -4.30
N PHE A 139 -10.74 18.24 -3.56
CA PHE A 139 -11.17 17.99 -2.19
C PHE A 139 -10.86 19.17 -1.26
N ASN A 140 -9.67 19.77 -1.34
CA ASN A 140 -9.28 20.91 -0.51
C ASN A 140 -10.15 22.13 -0.83
N ASP A 141 -10.38 22.41 -2.13
CA ASP A 141 -11.21 23.52 -2.60
C ASP A 141 -12.65 23.39 -2.08
N ILE A 142 -13.29 22.22 -2.24
CA ILE A 142 -14.66 21.99 -1.71
C ILE A 142 -14.68 21.97 -0.18
N THR A 143 -13.65 21.43 0.48
CA THR A 143 -13.58 21.40 1.95
C THR A 143 -13.47 22.82 2.55
N LYS A 144 -12.86 23.78 1.84
CA LYS A 144 -12.84 25.21 2.23
C LYS A 144 -14.25 25.79 2.35
N PHE A 145 -15.17 25.38 1.46
CA PHE A 145 -16.59 25.76 1.49
C PHE A 145 -17.44 24.92 2.48
N LYS A 146 -16.79 24.18 3.39
CA LYS A 146 -17.38 23.46 4.54
C LYS A 146 -18.36 22.32 4.23
N PHE A 147 -18.75 22.08 2.96
CA PHE A 147 -19.67 21.01 2.52
C PHE A 147 -19.52 19.70 3.30
N ALA A 148 -20.65 19.04 3.60
CA ALA A 148 -20.63 17.80 4.38
C ALA A 148 -19.85 16.68 3.64
N PRO A 149 -19.15 15.78 4.37
CA PRO A 149 -18.36 14.69 3.78
C PRO A 149 -19.09 13.84 2.73
N ARG A 150 -20.41 13.65 2.86
CA ARG A 150 -21.24 12.93 1.89
C ARG A 150 -21.29 13.64 0.53
N PHE A 151 -21.45 14.97 0.49
CA PHE A 151 -21.43 15.74 -0.75
C PHE A 151 -20.05 15.73 -1.41
N ILE A 152 -18.98 15.86 -0.62
CA ILE A 152 -17.60 15.79 -1.13
C ILE A 152 -17.34 14.42 -1.79
N LEU A 153 -17.78 13.33 -1.17
CA LEU A 153 -17.65 11.99 -1.73
C LEU A 153 -18.43 11.83 -3.05
N ASN A 154 -19.66 12.32 -3.10
CA ASN A 154 -20.48 12.26 -4.32
C ASN A 154 -19.86 13.09 -5.45
N ALA A 155 -19.38 14.30 -5.15
CA ALA A 155 -18.70 15.16 -6.13
C ALA A 155 -17.42 14.50 -6.72
N LEU A 156 -16.66 13.78 -5.89
CA LEU A 156 -15.51 13.00 -6.36
C LEU A 156 -15.91 11.86 -7.29
N LYS A 157 -17.00 11.13 -6.97
CA LYS A 157 -17.52 10.03 -7.81
C LYS A 157 -18.16 10.49 -9.11
N VAL A 158 -18.85 11.63 -9.11
CA VAL A 158 -19.39 12.26 -10.34
C VAL A 158 -18.26 12.73 -11.25
N ARG A 159 -17.15 13.22 -10.67
CA ARG A 159 -15.98 13.66 -11.45
C ARG A 159 -15.11 12.51 -11.96
N ASN A 160 -15.16 11.35 -11.32
CA ASN A 160 -14.44 10.15 -11.71
C ASN A 160 -15.25 8.90 -11.29
N GLU A 161 -15.95 8.27 -12.24
CA GLU A 161 -16.79 7.10 -11.98
C GLU A 161 -15.97 5.88 -11.50
N THR A 162 -14.67 5.83 -11.81
CA THR A 162 -13.75 4.78 -11.32
C THR A 162 -13.23 5.05 -9.90
N ASN A 163 -13.66 6.15 -9.26
CA ASN A 163 -13.20 6.51 -7.91
C ASN A 163 -13.77 5.55 -6.84
N VAL A 164 -12.86 4.74 -6.28
CA VAL A 164 -13.15 3.77 -5.20
C VAL A 164 -12.91 4.34 -3.79
N THR A 165 -13.01 5.66 -3.61
CA THR A 165 -12.91 6.28 -2.27
C THR A 165 -14.12 5.89 -1.42
N ILE A 166 -13.85 5.56 -0.15
CA ILE A 166 -14.87 5.23 0.87
C ILE A 166 -15.04 6.37 1.88
N PRO A 167 -16.20 6.51 2.55
CA PRO A 167 -16.48 7.64 3.44
C PRO A 167 -15.41 7.91 4.50
N SER A 168 -14.84 6.85 5.11
CA SER A 168 -13.80 6.98 6.14
C SER A 168 -12.53 7.68 5.65
N GLN A 169 -12.20 7.57 4.36
CA GLN A 169 -11.06 8.28 3.75
C GLN A 169 -11.33 9.78 3.59
N ILE A 170 -12.59 10.18 3.34
CA ILE A 170 -13.01 11.59 3.31
C ILE A 170 -12.91 12.21 4.71
N TYR A 171 -13.40 11.52 5.75
CA TYR A 171 -13.24 11.97 7.14
C TYR A 171 -11.75 12.12 7.53
N LYS A 172 -10.91 11.14 7.17
CA LYS A 172 -9.47 11.18 7.42
C LYS A 172 -8.79 12.33 6.66
N ALA A 173 -9.13 12.52 5.39
CA ALA A 173 -8.62 13.62 4.57
C ALA A 173 -9.01 15.00 5.15
N ARG A 174 -10.25 15.16 5.62
CA ARG A 174 -10.74 16.40 6.25
C ARG A 174 -10.03 16.66 7.58
N SER A 175 -9.75 15.61 8.36
CA SER A 175 -8.95 15.72 9.58
C SER A 175 -7.53 16.20 9.28
N THR A 176 -6.84 15.60 8.30
CA THR A 176 -5.50 16.04 7.87
C THR A 176 -5.49 17.49 7.35
N TYR A 177 -6.49 17.87 6.53
CA TYR A 177 -6.64 19.25 6.04
C TYR A 177 -6.82 20.26 7.18
N ARG A 178 -7.66 19.93 8.18
CA ARG A 178 -7.83 20.72 9.40
C ARG A 178 -6.51 20.82 10.20
N SER A 179 -5.76 19.73 10.33
CA SER A 179 -4.44 19.74 10.99
C SER A 179 -3.43 20.63 10.26
N SER A 180 -3.40 20.63 8.92
CA SER A 180 -2.50 21.52 8.16
C SER A 180 -2.85 23.01 8.28
N LEU A 181 -4.09 23.35 8.65
CA LEU A 181 -4.51 24.73 8.90
C LEU A 181 -4.29 25.19 10.36
N ARG A 182 -3.97 24.27 11.31
CA ARG A 182 -4.12 24.53 12.75
C ARG A 182 -3.00 25.32 13.43
N GLY A 183 -1.78 25.36 12.87
CA GLY A 183 -0.66 26.08 13.48
C GLY A 183 -0.41 25.68 14.95
N SER A 184 -0.17 26.67 15.81
CA SER A 184 0.20 26.50 17.22
C SER A 184 -0.93 26.74 18.25
N TYR A 185 -2.20 26.82 17.82
CA TYR A 185 -3.32 27.13 18.73
C TYR A 185 -4.09 25.90 19.24
N THR A 186 -4.51 25.97 20.51
CA THR A 186 -5.08 24.85 21.27
C THR A 186 -6.58 24.62 21.06
N GLU A 187 -7.02 23.44 21.49
CA GLU A 187 -8.24 22.76 21.07
C GLU A 187 -9.56 23.49 21.38
N THR A 188 -9.59 24.31 22.44
CA THR A 188 -10.80 24.96 22.96
C THR A 188 -11.41 26.02 22.05
N HIS A 189 -10.64 26.70 21.19
CA HIS A 189 -11.18 27.69 20.26
C HIS A 189 -11.88 27.09 19.03
N MET A 190 -11.74 25.79 18.76
CA MET A 190 -12.26 25.16 17.55
C MET A 190 -13.68 24.59 17.68
N ASN A 191 -14.22 24.42 18.89
CA ASN A 191 -15.59 23.92 19.09
C ASN A 191 -16.68 24.93 18.70
N TYR A 192 -16.36 26.23 18.68
CA TYR A 192 -17.26 27.28 18.16
C TYR A 192 -17.19 27.45 16.64
N LEU A 193 -16.26 26.75 15.96
CA LEU A 193 -16.12 26.79 14.51
C LEU A 193 -16.60 25.48 13.87
N ILE A 194 -17.93 25.42 13.71
CA ILE A 194 -18.70 24.70 12.67
C ILE A 194 -19.24 23.32 13.08
N LEU A 195 -20.52 23.33 13.51
CA LEU A 195 -21.56 22.46 12.92
C LEU A 195 -21.56 22.64 11.39
#